data_AF-A0A484Z5U4-F1
#
_entry.id   AF-A0A484Z5U4-F1
#
_cell.length_a   1.000
_cell.length_b   1.000
_cell.length_c   1.000
_cell.angle_alpha   90.00
_cell.angle_beta   90.00
_cell.angle_gamma   90.00
#
_symmetry.space_group_name_H-M   'P 1'
#
loop_
_entity.id
_entity.type
_entity.pdbx_description
1 polymer ?
#
loop_
_entity_poly.entity_id
_entity_poly.type
_entity_poly.pdbx_seq_one_letter_code
_entity_poly.pdbx_strand_id
1 'polypeptide(L)'
;MILWGHNPTETIFGHTNYFFQKMKQNGTRFIVVDPRYSDTVSSLADQWIPLLPTTDNAMMDAMMYVIVTENLHDSRFYHPPYHWL
;
A
#
# COMPACT_ATOMS: atom_id res chain seq x y z
N MET A 1 -4.15 -0.54 -4.79
CA MET A 1 -3.28 -1.56 -4.18
C MET A 1 -1.97 -0.90 -3.80
N ILE A 2 -1.47 -1.16 -2.59
CA ILE A 2 -0.13 -0.73 -2.17
C ILE A 2 0.72 -1.98 -1.99
N LEU A 3 1.78 -2.12 -2.78
CA LEU A 3 2.79 -3.17 -2.61
C LEU A 3 3.95 -2.58 -1.81
N TRP A 4 4.09 -2.99 -0.56
CA TRP A 4 5.06 -2.42 0.36
C TRP A 4 6.19 -3.42 0.63
N GLY A 5 7.37 -3.17 0.08
CA GLY A 5 8.51 -4.10 0.15
C GLY A 5 8.24 -5.47 -0.50
N HIS A 6 7.18 -5.59 -1.29
CA HIS A 6 6.72 -6.86 -1.85
C HIS A 6 7.06 -6.93 -3.34
N ASN A 7 7.90 -7.90 -3.73
CA ASN A 7 8.44 -8.04 -5.09
C ASN A 7 7.97 -9.32 -5.81
N PRO A 8 6.66 -9.48 -6.08
CA PRO A 8 6.04 -10.71 -6.60
C PRO A 8 6.50 -11.10 -8.01
N THR A 9 7.08 -10.17 -8.78
CA THR A 9 7.58 -10.44 -10.13
C THR A 9 8.87 -11.26 -10.10
N GLU A 10 9.71 -11.04 -9.08
CA GLU A 10 10.96 -11.75 -8.88
C GLU A 10 10.81 -12.91 -7.87
N THR A 11 10.08 -12.69 -6.76
CA THR A 11 9.98 -13.67 -5.65
C THR A 11 8.80 -14.63 -5.77
N ILE A 12 8.18 -14.71 -6.96
CA ILE A 12 7.06 -15.57 -7.39
C ILE A 12 6.37 -16.32 -6.22
N PHE A 13 5.34 -15.70 -5.65
CA PHE A 13 4.48 -16.32 -4.65
C PHE A 13 3.28 -17.00 -5.32
N GLY A 14 3.49 -18.23 -5.81
CA GLY A 14 2.45 -19.01 -6.48
C GLY A 14 1.79 -18.22 -7.62
N HIS A 15 0.46 -18.09 -7.58
CA HIS A 15 -0.32 -17.39 -8.61
C HIS A 15 -0.55 -15.90 -8.33
N THR A 16 0.11 -15.32 -7.32
CA THR A 16 -0.13 -13.93 -6.90
C THR A 16 0.04 -12.93 -8.05
N ASN A 17 1.09 -13.12 -8.87
CA ASN A 17 1.36 -12.19 -9.96
C ASN A 17 0.27 -12.20 -11.04
N TYR A 18 -0.34 -13.37 -11.30
CA TYR A 18 -1.50 -13.48 -12.20
C TYR A 18 -2.69 -12.66 -11.71
N PHE A 19 -3.00 -12.72 -10.41
CA PHE A 19 -4.08 -11.94 -9.83
C PHE A 19 -3.79 -10.44 -9.82
N PHE A 20 -2.55 -10.02 -9.54
CA PHE A 20 -2.16 -8.61 -9.62
C PHE A 20 -2.29 -8.06 -11.05
N GLN A 21 -1.89 -8.82 -12.07
CA GLN A 21 -2.10 -8.43 -13.46
C GLN A 21 -3.59 -8.29 -13.80
N LYS A 22 -4.44 -9.23 -13.35
CA LYS A 22 -5.91 -9.09 -13.50
C LYS A 22 -6.46 -7.85 -12.81
N MET A 23 -6.01 -7.55 -11.59
CA MET A 23 -6.43 -6.35 -10.86
C MET A 23 -6.05 -5.08 -11.63
N LYS A 24 -4.83 -5.03 -12.18
CA LYS A 24 -4.37 -3.90 -12.99
C LYS A 24 -5.19 -3.75 -14.27
N GLN A 25 -5.47 -4.84 -14.98
CA GLN A 25 -6.35 -4.85 -16.15
C GLN A 25 -7.77 -4.38 -15.83
N ASN A 26 -8.26 -4.67 -14.62
CA ASN A 26 -9.55 -4.19 -14.12
C ASN A 26 -9.51 -2.75 -13.59
N GLY A 27 -8.43 -2.00 -13.83
CA GLY A 27 -8.31 -0.58 -13.48
C GLY A 27 -7.85 -0.30 -12.05
N THR A 28 -7.38 -1.30 -11.30
CA THR A 28 -6.80 -1.06 -9.98
C THR A 28 -5.49 -0.31 -10.12
N ARG A 29 -5.38 0.85 -9.47
CA ARG A 29 -4.13 1.59 -9.36
C ARG A 29 -3.16 0.90 -8.39
N PHE A 30 -1.91 0.75 -8.78
CA PHE A 30 -0.83 0.19 -8.00
C PHE A 30 0.17 1.26 -7.59
N ILE A 31 0.41 1.37 -6.28
CA ILE A 31 1.48 2.16 -5.70
C ILE A 31 2.49 1.15 -5.15
N VAL A 32 3.74 1.25 -5.57
CA VAL A 32 4.81 0.35 -5.10
C VAL A 32 5.79 1.15 -4.26
N VAL A 33 5.95 0.73 -3.01
CA VAL A 33 6.86 1.32 -2.03
C VAL A 33 8.05 0.37 -1.90
N ASP A 34 9.17 0.74 -2.52
CA ASP A 34 10.36 -0.09 -2.62
C ASP A 34 11.60 0.82 -2.71
N PRO A 35 12.66 0.62 -1.89
CA PRO A 35 13.91 1.37 -2.02
C PRO A 35 14.59 1.17 -3.39
N ARG A 36 14.31 0.08 -4.09
CA ARG A 36 14.87 -0.25 -5.39
C ARG A 36 13.81 -0.17 -6.48
N TYR A 37 14.26 0.14 -7.69
CA TYR A 37 13.43 -0.02 -8.88
C TYR A 37 13.42 -1.49 -9.30
N SER A 38 12.54 -2.28 -8.71
CA SER A 38 12.40 -3.72 -8.97
C SER A 38 11.56 -4.03 -10.22
N ASP A 39 11.57 -5.29 -10.67
CA ASP A 39 10.73 -5.72 -11.82
C ASP A 39 9.24 -5.57 -11.51
N THR A 40 8.86 -5.63 -10.23
CA THR A 40 7.50 -5.32 -9.77
C THR A 40 7.16 -3.85 -9.98
N VAL A 41 8.08 -2.93 -9.70
CA VAL A 41 7.87 -1.51 -9.99
C VAL A 41 7.65 -1.33 -11.49
N SER A 42 8.55 -1.88 -12.31
CA SER A 42 8.49 -1.77 -13.77
C SER A 42 7.19 -2.33 -14.38
N SER A 43 6.72 -3.47 -13.87
CA SER A 43 5.57 -4.19 -14.45
C SER A 43 4.21 -3.74 -13.92
N LEU A 44 4.12 -3.37 -12.64
CA LEU A 44 2.83 -3.13 -11.97
C LEU A 44 2.65 -1.69 -11.51
N ALA A 45 3.68 -0.93 -11.18
CA ALA A 45 3.49 0.39 -10.56
C ALA A 45 2.86 1.41 -11.51
N ASP A 46 1.84 2.12 -11.03
CA ASP A 46 1.43 3.41 -11.60
C ASP A 46 2.11 4.57 -10.85
N GLN A 47 2.60 4.31 -9.64
CA GLN A 47 3.47 5.21 -8.90
C GLN A 47 4.49 4.39 -8.10
N TRP A 48 5.74 4.83 -8.17
CA TRP A 48 6.84 4.30 -7.36
C TRP A 48 7.19 5.31 -6.27
N ILE A 49 7.32 4.83 -5.03
CA ILE A 49 7.79 5.62 -3.89
C ILE A 49 9.13 5.03 -3.43
N PRO A 50 10.25 5.67 -3.82
CA PRO A 50 11.58 5.27 -3.34
C PRO A 50 11.83 5.83 -1.94
N LEU A 51 11.76 4.97 -0.93
CA LEU A 51 12.15 5.32 0.44
C LEU A 51 13.54 4.78 0.77
N LEU A 52 14.17 5.33 1.80
CA LEU A 52 15.43 4.77 2.31
C LEU A 52 15.15 3.46 3.05
N PRO A 53 16.04 2.46 2.99
CA PRO A 53 15.87 1.24 3.76
C PRO A 53 15.58 1.55 5.24
N THR A 54 14.57 0.87 5.80
CA THR A 54 14.18 0.99 7.22
C THR A 54 13.55 2.34 7.60
N THR A 55 13.12 3.18 6.64
CA THR A 55 12.40 4.43 6.93
C THR A 55 10.90 4.35 6.61
N ASP A 56 10.36 3.15 6.44
CA ASP A 56 8.96 2.90 6.15
C ASP A 56 8.05 3.24 7.34
N ASN A 57 8.47 2.96 8.58
CA ASN A 57 7.73 3.38 9.77
C ASN A 57 7.51 4.90 9.80
N ALA A 58 8.56 5.69 9.53
CA ALA A 58 8.44 7.16 9.50
C ALA A 58 7.45 7.64 8.42
N MET A 59 7.42 6.96 7.26
CA MET A 59 6.43 7.24 6.22
C MET A 59 5.01 6.87 6.66
N MET A 60 4.82 5.71 7.28
CA MET A 60 3.51 5.30 7.81
C MET A 60 3.00 6.25 8.88
N ASP A 61 3.87 6.71 9.78
CA ASP A 61 3.53 7.70 10.81
C ASP A 61 3.11 9.03 10.18
N ALA A 62 3.81 9.49 9.13
CA ALA A 62 3.43 10.68 8.39
C ALA A 62 2.08 10.51 7.66
N MET A 63 1.82 9.35 7.06
CA MET A 63 0.52 9.03 6.46
C MET A 63 -0.60 9.04 7.50
N MET A 64 -0.36 8.44 8.67
CA MET A 64 -1.33 8.41 9.77
C MET A 64 -1.61 9.82 10.32
N TYR A 65 -0.57 10.64 10.46
CA TYR A 65 -0.72 12.04 10.86
C TYR A 65 -1.70 12.78 9.94
N VAL A 66 -1.56 12.66 8.62
CA VAL A 66 -2.49 13.27 7.65
C VAL A 66 -3.90 12.70 7.81
N ILE A 67 -4.05 11.37 7.86
CA ILE A 67 -5.35 10.70 8.00
C ILE A 67 -6.10 11.17 9.26
N VAL A 68 -5.41 11.36 10.38
CA VAL A 68 -6.02 11.81 11.65
C VAL A 68 -6.32 13.31 11.60
N THR A 69 -5.33 14.13 11.26
CA THR A 69 -5.47 15.60 11.30
C THR A 69 -6.46 16.14 10.28
N GLU A 70 -6.65 15.45 9.15
CA GLU A 70 -7.63 15.80 8.12
C GLU A 70 -8.97 15.03 8.26
N ASN A 71 -9.15 14.23 9.31
CA ASN A 71 -10.37 13.43 9.56
C ASN A 71 -10.76 12.49 8.40
N LEU A 72 -9.78 11.83 7.77
CA LEU A 72 -9.99 10.91 6.63
C LEU A 72 -10.30 9.47 7.03
N HIS A 73 -10.32 9.16 8.33
CA HIS A 73 -10.59 7.84 8.88
C HIS A 73 -12.09 7.63 9.16
N ASP A 74 -12.56 6.38 9.22
CA ASP A 74 -13.94 6.07 9.61
C ASP A 74 -14.11 6.21 11.13
N SER A 75 -14.60 7.38 11.56
CA SER A 75 -14.81 7.69 12.99
C SER A 75 -15.81 6.75 13.67
N ARG A 76 -16.77 6.18 12.94
CA ARG A 76 -17.77 5.26 13.49
C ARG A 76 -17.17 3.91 13.92
N PHE A 77 -16.02 3.54 13.34
CA PHE A 77 -15.34 2.31 13.70
C PHE A 77 -14.81 2.34 15.14
N TYR A 78 -14.31 3.49 15.60
CA TYR A 78 -13.73 3.67 16.95
C TYR A 78 -14.70 4.30 17.95
N HIS A 79 -15.71 5.01 17.46
CA HIS A 79 -16.84 5.52 18.26
C HIS A 79 -18.15 4.88 17.80
N PRO A 80 -18.35 3.58 18.09
CA PRO A 80 -19.62 2.95 17.78
C PRO A 80 -20.74 3.67 18.54
N PRO A 81 -21.93 3.83 17.93
CA PRO A 81 -23.04 4.60 18.51
C PRO A 81 -23.58 4.02 19.84
N TYR A 82 -23.13 2.84 20.24
CA TYR A 82 -23.44 2.18 21.51
C TYR A 82 -22.16 2.15 22.35
N HIS A 83 -22.00 3.16 23.21
CA HIS A 83 -21.04 3.12 24.32
C HIS A 83 -21.61 2.16 25.37
N TRP A 84 -20.87 1.11 25.73
CA TRP A 84 -21.25 0.24 26.84
C TRP A 84 -21.32 1.07 28.13
N LEU A 85 -22.47 1.02 28.81
CA LEU A 85 -22.59 1.38 30.22
C LEU A 85 -21.64 0.54 31.08
#